data_AF-A0A373C4B4-F1
#
_entry.id   AF-A0A373C4B4-F1
#
_cell.length_a   1.000
_cell.length_b   1.000
_cell.length_c   1.000
_cell.angle_alpha   90.00
_cell.angle_beta   90.00
_cell.angle_gamma   90.00
#
_symmetry.space_group_name_H-M   'P 1'
#
loop_
_entity.id
_entity.type
_entity.pdbx_description
1 polymer ?
#
loop_
_entity_poly.entity_id
_entity_poly.type
_entity_poly.pdbx_seq_one_letter_code
_entity_poly.pdbx_strand_id
1 'polypeptide(L)'
;MTKYGATETEAERLVDRAYENTQPYSARAKAFPSNPSIGQTCVIDVTIHVDDAATAAGIASEIMAASPYVTLAAALYAANVLLTAGSMIYGSTVELHISYTYGYTNDGVLGWTPGYVSYEIY
;
A
#
# COMPACT_ATOMS: atom_id res chain seq x y z
N MET A 1 -26.24 5.00 4.83
CA MET A 1 -24.98 5.71 4.53
C MET A 1 -24.34 6.08 5.86
N THR A 2 -23.38 5.27 6.30
CA THR A 2 -22.53 5.56 7.46
C THR A 2 -21.51 6.63 7.07
N LYS A 3 -21.11 7.45 8.04
CA LYS A 3 -20.50 8.80 7.93
C LYS A 3 -19.19 8.90 7.10
N TYR A 4 -18.68 7.80 6.54
CA TYR A 4 -17.42 7.73 5.78
C TYR A 4 -17.44 6.76 4.59
N GLY A 5 -18.61 6.35 4.08
CA GLY A 5 -18.71 5.49 2.88
C GLY A 5 -18.39 4.01 3.09
N ALA A 6 -17.72 3.63 4.19
CA ALA A 6 -17.48 2.24 4.55
C ALA A 6 -18.73 1.55 5.12
N THR A 7 -18.93 0.29 4.71
CA THR A 7 -19.88 -0.65 5.31
C THR A 7 -19.46 -1.02 6.74
N GLU A 8 -20.39 -1.51 7.57
CA GLU A 8 -20.09 -1.88 8.96
C GLU A 8 -19.02 -2.99 9.03
N THR A 9 -19.06 -3.95 8.11
CA THR A 9 -18.04 -5.01 7.98
C THR A 9 -16.66 -4.46 7.61
N GLU A 10 -16.58 -3.48 6.72
CA GLU A 10 -15.31 -2.80 6.40
C GLU A 10 -14.78 -2.05 7.63
N ALA A 11 -15.66 -1.37 8.37
CA ALA A 11 -15.27 -0.64 9.57
C ALA A 11 -14.71 -1.58 10.66
N GLU A 12 -15.31 -2.74 10.89
CA GLU A 12 -14.81 -3.75 11.82
C GLU A 12 -13.44 -4.30 11.40
N ARG A 13 -13.26 -4.63 10.11
CA ARG A 13 -11.96 -5.06 9.58
C ARG A 13 -10.86 -4.01 9.71
N LEU A 14 -11.19 -2.73 9.50
CA LEU A 14 -10.25 -1.64 9.68
C LEU A 14 -9.83 -1.47 11.14
N VAL A 15 -10.74 -1.71 12.09
CA VAL A 15 -10.46 -1.70 13.53
C VAL A 15 -9.56 -2.87 13.93
N ASP A 16 -9.87 -4.09 13.49
CA ASP A 16 -9.05 -5.27 13.75
C ASP A 16 -7.64 -5.10 13.18
N ARG A 17 -7.52 -4.53 11.97
CA ARG A 17 -6.20 -4.20 11.40
C ARG A 17 -5.49 -3.12 12.19
N ALA A 18 -6.16 -2.05 12.59
CA ALA A 18 -5.54 -1.02 13.44
C ALA A 18 -4.94 -1.67 14.69
N TYR A 19 -5.63 -2.67 15.25
CA TYR A 19 -5.14 -3.46 16.37
C TYR A 19 -3.94 -4.37 16.00
N GLU A 20 -3.99 -5.16 14.93
CA GLU A 20 -2.86 -5.96 14.44
C GLU A 20 -1.61 -5.11 14.14
N ASN A 21 -1.84 -3.93 13.59
CA ASN A 21 -0.81 -2.93 13.34
C ASN A 21 -0.16 -2.42 14.63
N THR A 22 -0.81 -2.48 15.79
CA THR A 22 -0.16 -2.16 17.07
C THR A 22 0.71 -3.29 17.61
N GLN A 23 0.64 -4.48 17.03
CA GLN A 23 1.42 -5.62 17.51
C GLN A 23 2.87 -5.61 16.99
N PRO A 24 3.86 -5.91 17.85
CA PRO A 24 5.29 -5.88 17.51
C PRO A 24 5.73 -7.00 16.55
N TYR A 25 4.83 -7.93 16.19
CA TYR A 25 5.10 -9.12 15.38
C TYR A 25 4.21 -9.23 14.13
N SER A 26 3.65 -8.12 13.64
CA SER A 26 2.99 -8.14 12.33
C SER A 26 4.03 -8.47 11.24
N ALA A 27 3.72 -9.45 10.38
CA ALA A 27 4.57 -9.85 9.24
C ALA A 27 4.64 -8.78 8.13
N ARG A 28 4.04 -7.61 8.38
CA ARG A 28 3.75 -6.52 7.48
C ARG A 28 4.57 -5.32 7.93
N ALA A 29 5.60 -4.97 7.16
CA ALA A 29 6.58 -4.00 7.60
C ALA A 29 5.95 -2.60 7.50
N LYS A 30 5.70 -1.97 8.65
CA LYS A 30 5.24 -0.57 8.71
C LYS A 30 6.29 0.44 8.28
N ALA A 31 7.54 0.01 8.22
CA ALA A 31 8.70 0.81 7.89
C ALA A 31 9.79 -0.11 7.34
N PHE A 32 10.75 0.48 6.63
CA PHE A 32 11.94 -0.25 6.21
C PHE A 32 12.78 -0.68 7.42
N PRO A 33 13.31 -1.92 7.44
CA PRO A 33 14.33 -2.33 8.38
C PRO A 33 15.49 -1.33 8.43
N SER A 34 15.96 -0.99 9.63
CA SER A 34 16.99 0.03 9.85
C SER A 34 18.41 -0.41 9.49
N ASN A 35 18.68 -1.71 9.47
CA ASN A 35 19.97 -2.27 9.10
C ASN A 35 19.80 -3.44 8.11
N PRO A 36 19.39 -3.16 6.86
CA PRO A 36 19.06 -4.21 5.92
C PRO A 36 20.30 -4.86 5.30
N SER A 37 20.17 -6.14 4.97
CA SER A 37 21.17 -6.86 4.18
C SER A 37 20.84 -6.78 2.70
N ILE A 38 21.85 -6.76 1.83
CA ILE A 38 21.63 -6.80 0.37
C ILE A 38 20.84 -8.06 0.01
N GLY A 39 19.79 -7.90 -0.79
CA GLY A 39 18.85 -8.96 -1.16
C GLY A 39 17.71 -9.17 -0.16
N GLN A 40 17.71 -8.45 0.97
CA GLN A 40 16.60 -8.49 1.91
C GLN A 40 15.34 -7.91 1.28
N THR A 41 14.21 -8.59 1.47
CA THR A 41 12.91 -8.13 1.03
C THR A 41 12.07 -7.68 2.22
N CYS A 42 11.18 -6.72 1.97
CA CYS A 42 10.10 -6.37 2.89
C CYS A 42 8.85 -6.02 2.10
N VAL A 43 7.70 -6.00 2.76
CA VAL A 43 6.42 -5.58 2.18
C VAL A 43 5.91 -4.40 2.99
N ILE A 44 5.57 -3.32 2.30
CA ILE A 44 4.86 -2.17 2.86
C ILE A 44 3.39 -2.32 2.47
N ASP A 45 2.54 -2.43 3.49
CA ASP A 45 1.10 -2.54 3.32
C ASP A 45 0.44 -1.16 3.42
N VAL A 46 -0.42 -0.84 2.46
CA VAL A 46 -1.10 0.46 2.39
C VAL A 46 -2.58 0.24 2.16
N THR A 47 -3.43 0.84 2.98
CA THR A 47 -4.88 0.77 2.81
C THR A 47 -5.40 2.12 2.34
N ILE A 48 -6.17 2.11 1.25
CA ILE A 48 -6.79 3.31 0.66
C ILE A 48 -8.23 3.01 0.26
N HIS A 49 -9.02 4.05 0.03
CA HIS A 49 -10.34 3.93 -0.56
C HIS A 49 -10.29 4.45 -2.00
N VAL A 50 -10.70 3.64 -2.98
CA VAL A 50 -10.67 4.09 -4.37
C VAL A 50 -12.01 4.72 -4.74
N ASP A 51 -12.01 6.04 -4.95
CA ASP A 51 -13.19 6.78 -5.42
C ASP A 51 -13.68 6.32 -6.80
N ASP A 52 -14.98 6.42 -7.06
CA ASP A 52 -15.61 6.07 -8.34
C ASP A 52 -15.06 6.88 -9.54
N ALA A 53 -14.54 8.08 -9.29
CA ALA A 53 -13.91 8.95 -10.31
C ALA A 53 -12.38 9.00 -10.19
N ALA A 54 -11.77 8.00 -9.55
CA ALA A 54 -10.35 8.02 -9.23
C ALA A 54 -9.44 8.02 -10.48
N THR A 55 -8.42 8.87 -10.45
CA THR A 55 -7.34 8.92 -11.45
C THR A 55 -6.07 8.28 -10.89
N ALA A 56 -5.13 7.87 -11.75
CA ALA A 56 -3.86 7.30 -11.30
C ALA A 56 -3.10 8.24 -10.35
N ALA A 57 -3.14 9.55 -10.62
CA ALA A 57 -2.52 10.57 -9.78
C ALA A 57 -3.24 10.74 -8.43
N GLY A 58 -4.58 10.71 -8.43
CA GLY A 58 -5.38 10.78 -7.20
C GLY A 58 -5.11 9.59 -6.28
N ILE A 59 -5.16 8.37 -6.83
CA ILE A 59 -4.85 7.13 -6.10
C ILE A 59 -3.41 7.18 -5.57
N ALA A 60 -2.43 7.55 -6.40
CA ALA A 60 -1.04 7.65 -5.96
C ALA A 60 -0.84 8.65 -4.81
N SER A 61 -1.58 9.77 -4.83
CA SER A 61 -1.55 10.75 -3.74
C SER A 61 -2.07 10.14 -2.44
N GLU A 62 -3.17 9.37 -2.49
CA GLU A 62 -3.71 8.71 -1.30
C GLU A 62 -2.77 7.64 -0.74
N ILE A 63 -2.12 6.85 -1.61
CA ILE A 63 -1.13 5.84 -1.20
C ILE A 63 0.02 6.50 -0.44
N MET A 64 0.56 7.61 -0.96
CA MET A 64 1.65 8.33 -0.30
C MET A 64 1.21 9.03 0.99
N ALA A 65 -0.04 9.49 1.07
CA ALA A 65 -0.60 10.05 2.30
C ALA A 65 -0.77 8.97 3.38
N ALA A 66 -1.09 7.74 2.98
CA ALA A 66 -1.24 6.61 3.89
C ALA A 66 0.09 6.01 4.34
N SER A 67 1.18 6.17 3.58
CA SER A 67 2.50 5.68 3.98
C SER A 67 3.66 6.58 3.50
N PRO A 68 4.47 7.14 4.42
CA PRO A 68 5.63 7.96 4.08
C PRO A 68 6.79 7.14 3.46
N TYR A 69 6.68 5.82 3.44
CA TYR A 69 7.70 4.91 2.89
C TYR A 69 7.48 4.60 1.41
N VAL A 70 6.32 4.97 0.85
CA VAL A 70 6.02 4.75 -0.56
C VAL A 70 6.42 5.98 -1.37
N THR A 71 7.31 5.78 -2.34
CA THR A 71 7.73 6.83 -3.26
C THR A 71 6.66 7.10 -4.32
N LEU A 72 6.69 8.29 -4.93
CA LEU A 72 5.76 8.63 -6.03
C LEU A 72 5.78 7.61 -7.17
N ALA A 73 6.96 7.09 -7.54
CA ALA A 73 7.09 6.09 -8.58
C ALA A 73 6.39 4.77 -8.20
N ALA A 74 6.58 4.30 -6.97
CA ALA A 74 5.91 3.10 -6.46
C ALA A 74 4.39 3.30 -6.35
N ALA A 75 3.96 4.47 -5.87
CA ALA A 75 2.54 4.83 -5.74
C ALA A 75 1.85 4.90 -7.11
N LEU A 76 2.47 5.52 -8.11
CA LEU A 76 1.94 5.55 -9.47
C LEU A 76 1.88 4.15 -10.09
N TYR A 77 2.88 3.32 -9.86
CA TYR A 77 2.85 1.94 -10.33
C TYR A 77 1.69 1.16 -9.70
N ALA A 78 1.54 1.23 -8.37
CA ALA A 78 0.43 0.61 -7.65
C ALA A 78 -0.94 1.14 -8.09
N ALA A 79 -1.07 2.44 -8.33
CA ALA A 79 -2.28 3.06 -8.84
C ALA A 79 -2.67 2.50 -10.23
N ASN A 80 -1.71 2.28 -11.12
CA ASN A 80 -1.98 1.67 -12.43
C ASN A 80 -2.37 0.19 -12.32
N VAL A 81 -1.78 -0.56 -11.38
CA VAL A 81 -2.19 -1.95 -11.09
C VAL A 81 -3.66 -1.99 -10.66
N LEU A 82 -4.06 -1.09 -9.76
CA LEU A 82 -5.46 -0.94 -9.34
C LEU A 82 -6.36 -0.58 -10.53
N LEU A 83 -6.04 0.46 -11.29
CA LEU A 83 -6.88 0.89 -12.43
C LEU A 83 -7.05 -0.18 -13.51
N THR A 84 -6.09 -1.11 -13.63
CA THR A 84 -6.21 -2.26 -14.56
C THR A 84 -7.33 -3.22 -14.13
N ALA A 85 -7.69 -3.27 -12.85
CA ALA A 85 -8.82 -4.03 -12.34
C ALA A 85 -10.18 -3.41 -12.70
N GLY A 86 -10.19 -2.14 -13.15
CA GLY A 86 -11.36 -1.46 -13.67
C GLY A 86 -12.51 -1.36 -12.64
N SER A 87 -13.72 -1.70 -13.07
CA SER A 87 -14.94 -1.53 -12.28
C SER A 87 -15.01 -2.32 -10.98
N MET A 88 -14.13 -3.30 -10.77
CA MET A 88 -14.13 -4.11 -9.54
C MET A 88 -13.58 -3.36 -8.33
N ILE A 89 -12.80 -2.30 -8.53
CA ILE A 89 -12.13 -1.58 -7.43
C ILE A 89 -12.77 -0.24 -7.08
N TYR A 90 -13.58 0.33 -7.98
CA TYR A 90 -14.21 1.63 -7.77
C TYR A 90 -15.22 1.55 -6.62
N GLY A 91 -15.18 2.56 -5.75
CA GLY A 91 -15.99 2.64 -4.54
C GLY A 91 -15.56 1.66 -3.43
N SER A 92 -14.44 0.95 -3.60
CA SER A 92 -14.01 -0.09 -2.67
C SER A 92 -12.80 0.32 -1.84
N THR A 93 -12.70 -0.22 -0.63
CA THR A 93 -11.49 -0.14 0.18
C THR A 93 -10.54 -1.25 -0.24
N VAL A 94 -9.28 -0.89 -0.55
CA VAL A 94 -8.26 -1.84 -0.99
C VAL A 94 -7.04 -1.81 -0.08
N GLU A 95 -6.47 -2.97 0.18
CA GLU A 95 -5.13 -3.10 0.76
C GLU A 95 -4.13 -3.45 -0.34
N LEU A 96 -3.09 -2.65 -0.44
CA LEU A 96 -1.96 -2.81 -1.34
C LEU A 96 -0.81 -3.44 -0.59
N HIS A 97 -0.17 -4.42 -1.22
CA HIS A 97 1.07 -5.05 -0.76
C HIS A 97 2.18 -4.68 -1.73
N ILE A 98 3.04 -3.74 -1.34
CA ILE A 98 4.15 -3.27 -2.17
C ILE A 98 5.43 -3.93 -1.67
N SER A 99 5.97 -4.86 -2.46
CA SER A 99 7.26 -5.48 -2.14
C SER A 99 8.41 -4.53 -2.42
N TYR A 100 9.44 -4.60 -1.60
CA TYR A 100 10.69 -3.88 -1.78
C TYR A 100 11.86 -4.83 -1.62
N THR A 101 12.91 -4.61 -2.39
CA THR A 101 14.19 -5.32 -2.24
C THR A 101 15.29 -4.30 -1.95
N TYR A 102 16.09 -4.56 -0.92
CA TYR A 102 17.24 -3.74 -0.59
C TYR A 102 18.45 -4.15 -1.44
N GLY A 103 19.08 -3.20 -2.10
CA GLY A 103 20.24 -3.44 -2.94
C GLY A 103 20.73 -2.18 -3.65
N TYR A 104 21.58 -2.37 -4.66
CA TYR A 104 22.00 -1.26 -5.52
C TYR A 104 20.84 -0.84 -6.44
N THR A 105 20.50 0.44 -6.41
CA THR A 105 19.53 1.05 -7.34
C THR A 105 20.17 1.24 -8.72
N ASN A 106 19.35 1.67 -9.69
CA ASN A 106 19.81 2.07 -11.02
C ASN A 106 20.85 3.21 -11.01
N ASP A 107 20.91 4.00 -9.93
CA ASP A 107 21.88 5.08 -9.74
C ASP A 107 23.16 4.59 -9.02
N GLY A 108 23.26 3.29 -8.73
CA GLY A 108 24.43 2.69 -8.07
C GLY A 108 24.53 2.96 -6.56
N VAL A 109 23.47 3.48 -5.93
CA VAL A 109 23.40 3.74 -4.50
C VAL A 109 22.64 2.61 -3.80
N LEU A 110 22.97 2.32 -2.54
CA LEU A 110 22.20 1.36 -1.75
C LEU A 110 20.85 1.95 -1.33
N GLY A 111 19.77 1.25 -1.62
CA GLY A 111 18.42 1.68 -1.29
C GLY A 111 17.37 0.57 -1.46
N TRP A 112 16.14 0.91 -1.09
CA TRP A 112 14.99 0.04 -1.29
C TRP A 112 14.36 0.33 -2.65
N THR A 113 14.33 -0.69 -3.50
CA THR A 113 13.70 -0.61 -4.82
C THR A 113 12.33 -1.29 -4.77
N PRO A 114 11.24 -0.61 -5.19
CA PRO A 114 9.92 -1.23 -5.26
C PRO A 114 9.91 -2.35 -6.31
N GLY A 115 9.18 -3.41 -6.01
CA GLY A 115 9.02 -4.59 -6.86
C GLY A 115 7.55 -4.84 -7.19
N TYR A 116 7.13 -6.10 -7.06
CA TYR A 116 5.78 -6.55 -7.31
C TYR A 116 4.76 -5.87 -6.37
N VAL A 117 3.61 -5.53 -6.93
CA VAL A 117 2.44 -4.99 -6.20
C VAL A 117 1.29 -5.97 -6.36
N SER A 118 0.67 -6.33 -5.24
CA SER A 118 -0.60 -7.08 -5.20
C SER A 118 -1.61 -6.34 -4.33
N TYR A 119 -2.88 -6.72 -4.40
CA TYR A 119 -3.94 -6.08 -3.61
C TYR A 119 -5.06 -7.04 -3.24
N GLU A 120 -5.77 -6.68 -2.17
CA GLU A 120 -7.00 -7.33 -1.70
C GLU A 120 -8.11 -6.27 -1.56
N ILE A 121 -9.33 -6.64 -1.95
CA ILE A 121 -10.53 -5.80 -1.82
C ILE A 121 -11.29 -6.23 -0.57
N TYR A 122 -11.82 -5.27 0.21
CA TYR A 122 -12.63 -5.55 1.39
C TYR A 122 -14.13 -5.59 1.14
#